data_AF-A0A7X3GJ98-F1
#
_entry.id   AF-A0A7X3GJ98-F1
#
_cell.length_a   1.000
_cell.length_b   1.000
_cell.length_c   1.000
_cell.angle_alpha   90.00
_cell.angle_beta   90.00
_cell.angle_gamma   90.00
#
_symmetry.space_group_name_H-M   'P 1'
#
loop_
_entity.id
_entity.type
_entity.pdbx_description
1 polymer ?
#
loop_
_entity_poly.entity_id
_entity_poly.type
_entity_poly.pdbx_seq_one_letter_code
_entity_poly.pdbx_strand_id
1 'polypeptide(L)'
;MDCELKRIEEEIERLATEIIVPLRGKEINETAFQRLFQLVGLLIISIEDNEYVLRKTAGLLFFIYSQLETQESYATGSQVEQIRKKKAKLLTLLRKFFGDVHRQNT
;
A
#
# COMPACT_ATOMS: atom_id res chain seq x y z
N MET A 1 3.13 20.68 -8.49
CA MET A 1 2.54 19.60 -7.68
C MET A 1 2.48 18.28 -8.45
N ASP A 2 2.08 18.26 -9.72
CA ASP A 2 1.92 17.03 -10.51
C ASP A 2 3.17 16.14 -10.65
N CYS A 3 4.36 16.75 -10.70
CA CYS A 3 5.62 15.99 -10.83
C CYS A 3 5.98 15.18 -9.57
N GLU A 4 5.62 15.66 -8.38
CA GLU A 4 5.93 14.96 -7.12
C GLU A 4 4.94 13.83 -6.86
N LEU A 5 3.65 14.04 -7.13
CA LEU A 5 2.64 12.98 -7.08
C LEU A 5 3.01 11.82 -8.02
N LYS A 6 3.35 12.14 -9.27
CA LYS A 6 3.77 11.14 -10.25
C LYS A 6 5.02 10.36 -9.81
N ARG A 7 6.00 11.02 -9.19
CA ARG A 7 7.19 10.36 -8.63
C ARG A 7 6.83 9.41 -7.49
N ILE A 8 5.93 9.81 -6.59
CA ILE A 8 5.44 8.96 -5.51
C ILE A 8 4.75 7.72 -6.08
N GLU A 9 3.98 7.86 -7.16
CA GLU A 9 3.30 6.75 -7.82
C GLU A 9 4.27 5.77 -8.48
N GLU A 10 5.22 6.27 -9.26
CA GLU A 10 6.26 5.44 -9.89
C GLU A 10 7.06 4.66 -8.84
N GLU A 11 7.33 5.30 -7.69
CA GLU A 11 8.02 4.66 -6.58
C GLU A 11 7.14 3.58 -5.89
N ILE A 12 5.83 3.83 -5.70
CA ILE A 12 4.89 2.83 -5.20
C ILE A 12 4.80 1.63 -6.15
N GLU A 13 4.80 1.86 -7.46
CA GLU A 13 4.84 0.81 -8.48
C GLU A 13 6.09 -0.06 -8.37
N ARG A 14 7.26 0.56 -8.20
CA ARG A 14 8.51 -0.17 -7.99
C ARG A 14 8.46 -1.00 -6.71
N LEU A 15 8.02 -0.39 -5.60
CA LEU A 15 7.91 -1.05 -4.30
C LEU A 15 6.93 -2.21 -4.32
N ALA A 16 5.86 -2.16 -5.13
CA ALA A 16 4.94 -3.27 -5.29
C ALA A 16 5.68 -4.54 -5.74
N THR A 17 6.61 -4.41 -6.69
CA THR A 17 7.44 -5.53 -7.15
C THR A 17 8.38 -6.03 -6.05
N GLU A 18 9.04 -5.11 -5.35
CA GLU A 18 9.96 -5.42 -4.23
C GLU A 18 9.27 -6.05 -3.02
N ILE A 19 7.94 -5.96 -2.94
CA ILE A 19 7.11 -6.58 -1.90
C ILE A 19 6.54 -7.91 -2.39
N ILE A 20 5.91 -7.92 -3.56
CA ILE A 20 5.15 -9.08 -4.05
C ILE A 20 6.08 -10.23 -4.41
N VAL A 21 7.24 -9.95 -5.01
CA VAL A 21 8.18 -11.00 -5.40
C VAL A 21 8.71 -11.77 -4.18
N PRO A 22 9.25 -11.12 -3.12
CA PRO A 22 9.64 -11.81 -1.90
C PRO A 22 8.47 -12.50 -1.18
N LEU A 23 7.28 -11.90 -1.17
CA LEU A 23 6.11 -12.49 -0.54
C LEU A 23 5.76 -13.87 -1.10
N ARG A 24 5.96 -14.12 -2.41
CA ARG A 24 5.77 -15.44 -3.02
C ARG A 24 6.76 -16.49 -2.48
N GLY A 25 7.96 -16.05 -2.11
CA GLY A 25 8.98 -16.85 -1.43
C GLY A 25 8.77 -16.96 0.08
N LYS A 26 7.64 -16.45 0.61
CA LYS A 26 7.37 -16.34 2.05
C LYS A 26 8.39 -15.45 2.79
N GLU A 27 8.90 -14.43 2.11
CA GLU A 27 9.78 -13.42 2.72
C GLU A 27 9.07 -12.08 2.81
N ILE A 28 9.32 -11.36 3.91
CA ILE A 28 8.76 -10.03 4.13
C ILE A 28 9.90 -9.02 3.97
N ASN A 29 9.83 -8.22 2.92
CA ASN A 29 10.73 -7.10 2.75
C ASN A 29 10.28 -5.92 3.62
N GLU A 30 10.75 -5.92 4.87
CA GLU A 30 10.41 -4.91 5.88
C GLU A 30 10.72 -3.49 5.41
N THR A 31 11.86 -3.28 4.76
CA THR A 31 12.28 -1.97 4.24
C THR A 31 11.33 -1.46 3.16
N ALA A 32 10.97 -2.32 2.20
CA ALA A 32 10.02 -1.94 1.16
C ALA A 32 8.63 -1.61 1.73
N PHE A 33 8.16 -2.38 2.72
CA PHE A 33 6.90 -2.08 3.42
C PHE A 33 6.95 -0.76 4.18
N GLN A 34 8.03 -0.47 4.91
CA GLN A 34 8.19 0.80 5.61
C GLN A 34 8.14 1.97 4.63
N ARG A 35 8.85 1.84 3.50
CA ARG A 35 8.86 2.87 2.45
C ARG A 35 7.48 3.06 1.81
N LEU A 36 6.79 1.96 1.50
CA LEU A 36 5.42 1.99 0.99
C LEU A 36 4.50 2.76 1.94
N PHE A 37 4.54 2.45 3.24
CA PHE A 37 3.67 3.13 4.21
C PHE A 37 3.96 4.63 4.34
N GLN A 38 5.22 5.05 4.24
CA GLN A 38 5.59 6.47 4.22
C GLN A 38 5.01 7.16 2.99
N LEU A 39 5.21 6.58 1.82
CA LEU A 39 4.75 7.15 0.55
C LEU A 39 3.24 7.23 0.45
N VAL A 40 2.52 6.19 0.88
CA VAL A 40 1.05 6.22 0.94
C VAL A 40 0.57 7.29 1.92
N GLY A 41 1.25 7.48 3.06
CA GLY A 41 0.95 8.56 3.99
C GLY A 41 1.11 9.95 3.35
N LEU A 42 2.22 10.18 2.65
CA LEU A 42 2.47 11.43 1.90
C LEU A 42 1.45 11.63 0.78
N LEU A 43 1.08 10.56 0.09
CA LEU A 43 0.10 10.58 -0.98
C LEU A 43 -1.27 11.00 -0.44
N ILE A 44 -1.74 10.42 0.68
CA ILE A 44 -3.01 10.80 1.33
C ILE A 44 -3.03 12.31 1.64
N ILE A 45 -1.96 12.85 2.24
CA ILE A 45 -1.85 14.28 2.55
C ILE A 45 -1.90 15.13 1.27
N SER A 46 -1.24 14.68 0.21
CA SER A 46 -1.15 15.44 -1.05
C SER A 46 -2.44 15.40 -1.89
N ILE A 47 -3.31 14.41 -1.64
CA ILE A 47 -4.63 14.25 -2.26
C ILE A 47 -5.68 15.13 -1.56
N GLU A 48 -5.51 15.46 -0.27
CA GLU A 48 -6.43 16.41 0.40
C GLU A 48 -6.53 17.75 -0.37
N ASP A 49 -5.50 18.10 -1.14
CA ASP A 49 -5.42 19.29 -2.00
C ASP A 49 -5.65 19.04 -3.51
N ASN A 50 -5.79 17.79 -3.98
CA ASN A 50 -5.98 17.45 -5.40
C ASN A 50 -7.07 16.38 -5.59
N GLU A 51 -8.14 16.71 -6.34
CA GLU A 51 -9.32 15.86 -6.58
C GLU A 51 -9.07 14.51 -7.27
N TYR A 52 -7.85 14.21 -7.73
CA TYR A 52 -7.58 13.01 -8.52
C TYR A 52 -6.71 11.99 -7.79
N VAL A 53 -7.38 10.97 -7.27
CA VAL A 53 -6.75 9.70 -6.93
C VAL A 53 -6.72 8.79 -8.13
N LEU A 54 -5.51 8.48 -8.60
CA LEU A 54 -5.34 7.57 -9.72
C LEU A 54 -5.72 6.15 -9.29
N ARG A 55 -6.77 5.65 -9.95
CA ARG A 55 -7.33 4.29 -9.83
C ARG A 55 -6.25 3.19 -9.87
N LYS A 56 -5.13 3.45 -10.56
CA LYS A 56 -3.96 2.57 -10.64
C LYS A 56 -3.29 2.35 -9.29
N THR A 57 -2.98 3.42 -8.54
CA THR A 57 -2.34 3.35 -7.22
C THR A 57 -3.23 2.64 -6.21
N ALA A 58 -4.53 2.96 -6.23
CA ALA A 58 -5.53 2.23 -5.44
C ALA A 58 -5.52 0.73 -5.73
N GLY A 59 -5.50 0.35 -7.02
CA GLY A 59 -5.44 -1.04 -7.46
C GLY A 59 -4.18 -1.75 -7.00
N LEU A 60 -3.02 -1.08 -7.05
CA LEU A 60 -1.75 -1.64 -6.58
C LEU A 60 -1.73 -1.88 -5.07
N LEU A 61 -2.21 -0.91 -4.28
CA LEU A 61 -2.30 -1.07 -2.83
C LEU A 61 -3.26 -2.20 -2.44
N PHE A 62 -4.39 -2.32 -3.15
CA PHE A 62 -5.32 -3.43 -2.97
C PHE A 62 -4.69 -4.77 -3.37
N PHE A 63 -3.89 -4.81 -4.44
CA PHE A 63 -3.20 -6.01 -4.86
C PHE A 63 -2.15 -6.46 -3.84
N ILE A 64 -1.34 -5.54 -3.28
CA ILE A 64 -0.41 -5.86 -2.20
C ILE A 64 -1.15 -6.41 -0.98
N TYR A 65 -2.29 -5.81 -0.64
CA TYR A 65 -3.15 -6.29 0.46
C TYR A 65 -3.64 -7.72 0.22
N SER A 66 -4.14 -8.05 -0.98
CA SER A 66 -4.66 -9.39 -1.29
C SER A 66 -3.55 -10.44 -1.32
N GLN A 67 -2.32 -10.07 -1.73
CA GLN A 67 -1.16 -10.94 -1.63
C GLN A 67 -0.83 -11.24 -0.16
N LEU A 68 -0.86 -10.25 0.74
CA LEU A 68 -0.66 -10.47 2.17
C LEU A 68 -1.74 -11.39 2.76
N GLU A 69 -3.00 -11.21 2.37
CA GLU A 69 -4.11 -12.07 2.82
C GLU A 69 -3.94 -13.53 2.37
N THR A 70 -3.51 -13.71 1.11
CA THR A 70 -3.16 -15.03 0.58
C THR A 70 -2.02 -15.65 1.38
N GLN A 71 -0.92 -14.90 1.60
CA GLN A 71 0.25 -15.42 2.32
C GLN A 71 -0.05 -15.71 3.79
N GLU A 72 -0.92 -14.95 4.46
CA GLU A 72 -1.33 -15.22 5.84
C GLU A 72 -1.93 -16.62 5.97
N SER A 73 -2.73 -17.04 4.98
CA SER A 73 -3.39 -18.35 4.95
C SER A 73 -2.40 -19.53 4.84
N TYR A 74 -1.17 -19.27 4.38
CA TYR A 74 -0.11 -20.26 4.22
C TYR A 74 1.08 -20.07 5.17
N ALA A 75 1.05 -19.02 6.00
CA ALA A 75 2.11 -18.69 6.95
C ALA A 75 1.96 -19.50 8.26
N THR A 76 3.09 -19.72 8.94
CA THR A 76 3.11 -20.40 10.23
C THR A 76 4.01 -19.68 11.23
N GLY A 77 3.76 -19.90 12.52
CA GLY A 77 4.58 -19.34 13.59
C GLY A 77 4.62 -17.80 13.59
N SER A 78 5.83 -17.25 13.79
CA SER A 78 6.05 -15.80 13.91
C SER A 78 5.76 -15.01 12.64
N GLN A 79 5.72 -15.67 11.47
CA GLN A 79 5.44 -15.04 10.20
C GLN A 79 3.99 -14.53 10.10
N VAL A 80 3.04 -15.26 10.68
CA VAL A 80 1.62 -14.90 10.68
C VAL A 80 1.44 -13.52 11.32
N GLU A 81 2.09 -13.28 12.45
CA GLU A 81 1.99 -12.01 13.17
C GLU A 81 2.60 -10.84 12.39
N GLN A 82 3.72 -11.08 11.70
CA GLN A 82 4.34 -10.06 10.85
C GLN A 82 3.41 -9.67 9.68
N ILE A 83 2.84 -10.67 8.98
CA ILE A 83 1.90 -10.45 7.88
C ILE A 83 0.66 -9.70 8.38
N ARG A 84 0.08 -10.11 9.52
CA ARG A 84 -1.09 -9.45 10.13
C ARG A 84 -0.82 -7.98 10.43
N LYS A 85 0.34 -7.66 11.01
CA LYS A 85 0.73 -6.27 11.29
C LYS A 85 0.80 -5.43 10.02
N LYS A 86 1.41 -5.95 8.95
CA LYS A 86 1.47 -5.25 7.65
C LYS A 86 0.09 -5.09 7.03
N LYS A 87 -0.71 -6.15 7.05
CA LYS A 87 -2.08 -6.16 6.52
C LYS A 87 -2.96 -5.14 7.24
N ALA A 88 -2.94 -5.13 8.57
CA ALA A 88 -3.71 -4.18 9.38
C ALA A 88 -3.32 -2.74 9.08
N LYS A 89 -2.01 -2.44 9.01
CA LYS A 89 -1.52 -1.09 8.70
C LYS A 89 -1.91 -0.66 7.28
N LEU A 90 -1.77 -1.53 6.29
CA LEU A 90 -2.17 -1.25 4.92
C LEU A 90 -3.68 -1.04 4.80
N LEU A 91 -4.49 -1.83 5.52
CA LEU A 91 -5.94 -1.66 5.57
C LEU A 91 -6.35 -0.31 6.15
N THR A 92 -5.70 0.14 7.22
CA THR A 92 -5.93 1.49 7.76
C THR A 92 -5.61 2.57 6.73
N LEU A 93 -4.50 2.44 6.01
CA LEU A 93 -4.12 3.39 4.96
C LEU A 93 -5.11 3.36 3.78
N LEU A 94 -5.50 2.18 3.31
CA LEU A 94 -6.51 2.02 2.26
C LEU A 94 -7.85 2.66 2.66
N ARG A 95 -8.30 2.46 3.91
CA ARG A 95 -9.55 3.07 4.40
C ARG A 95 -9.49 4.60 4.42
N LYS A 96 -8.36 5.18 4.81
CA LYS A 96 -8.16 6.64 4.74
C LYS A 96 -8.15 7.09 3.29
N PHE A 97 -7.32 6.45 2.48
CA PHE A 97 -7.18 6.72 1.05
C PHE A 97 -8.52 6.69 0.31
N PHE A 98 -9.36 5.68 0.51
CA PHE A 98 -10.68 5.59 -0.11
C PHE A 98 -11.75 6.45 0.59
N GLY A 99 -11.67 6.62 1.91
CA GLY A 99 -12.63 7.39 2.69
C GLY A 99 -12.52 8.90 2.46
N ASP A 100 -11.31 9.41 2.29
CA ASP A 100 -11.07 10.82 1.98
C ASP A 100 -11.41 11.11 0.49
N VAL A 101 -11.18 10.16 -0.42
CA VAL A 101 -11.65 10.22 -1.83
C VAL A 101 -13.17 10.31 -1.94
N HIS A 102 -13.92 9.64 -1.05
CA HIS A 102 -15.38 9.71 -1.06
C HIS A 102 -15.89 11.06 -0.54
N ARG A 103 -15.19 11.68 0.41
CA ARG A 103 -15.56 13.01 0.96
C ARG A 103 -15.37 14.15 -0.03
N GLN A 104 -14.52 13.99 -1.04
CA GLN A 104 -14.24 15.02 -2.06
C GLN A 104 -15.20 14.97 -3.27
N ASN A 105 -16.00 13.92 -3.43
CA ASN A 105 -16.95 13.75 -4.55
C ASN A 105 -18.43 14.00 -4.16
N THR A 106 -18.68 14.59 -3.00
CA THR A 106 -20.03 14.94 -2.50
C THR A 106 -20.09 16.42 -2.17
#